data_AF-A0A9W7BMQ9-F1
#
_entry.id   AF-A0A9W7BMQ9-F1
#
_cell.length_a   1.000
_cell.length_b   1.000
_cell.length_c   1.000
_cell.angle_alpha   90.00
_cell.angle_beta   90.00
_cell.angle_gamma   90.00
#
_symmetry.space_group_name_H-M   'P 1'
#
loop_
_entity.id
_entity.type
_entity.pdbx_description
1 polymer ?
#
loop_
_entity_poly.entity_id
_entity_poly.type
_entity_poly.pdbx_seq_one_letter_code
_entity_poly.pdbx_strand_id
1 'polypeptide(L)'
;MPSILENNKYLQTFSFLKNTYPDIERELVRLDFKRVGKKNYSAVRGKDQISSVSPRARANTDDVKAETGKISTAFEKTFYKYYEEFCVIRRKAVKNKDDKARYKEIFSTLKSEATDATGQLQPIIKKCVAFYKTAGGPDHFQLDPEFIEPMPLTKRQLCDEDLTESSEKAAFLIELGAATQDKFQNPIKRLVADFNDPNASFESIHQKYLFEMPPPSMAGLPWRNPTFVLEPGDGERVVRERFGPLKDPIRAAAKIKQGSELTDINRVTLEFEDPKVLELAFRCIEATTEFELVCVKNKLNETNQPPCIHLNVAVKSGQSGYKKDWICEIQMYLRSVLRIKTTSHIFYNVARAENEFAIKDVQEKGPVSVPVLAPGPVSMPSSVPSSDETKAIETAIAEAKKKKDLPLLKSLKAELAVSKQTDADIAAAPVKIEDLKRQLDAAWEGGDEDLIERLQGLVEEAEEEKIEREQLRKLKRTDDDIHTAVKEWLKDSESAEDKYGHIRYWNVYRVTSMEELFYFEDPIIIYYI
;
A
#
# COMPACT_ATOMS: atom_id res chain seq x y z
N MET A 1 -17.89 -33.37 -47.39
CA MET A 1 -18.35 -34.07 -46.17
C MET A 1 -17.51 -35.32 -46.00
N PRO A 2 -17.09 -35.76 -44.78
CA PRO A 2 -17.64 -35.55 -43.42
C PRO A 2 -16.80 -34.57 -42.57
N SER A 3 -17.31 -33.81 -41.59
CA SER A 3 -17.95 -34.10 -40.28
C SER A 3 -16.93 -34.33 -39.14
N ILE A 4 -16.79 -33.40 -38.19
CA ILE A 4 -17.42 -33.35 -36.84
C ILE A 4 -16.48 -33.91 -35.74
N LEU A 5 -16.29 -33.10 -34.68
CA LEU A 5 -15.65 -33.36 -33.36
C LEU A 5 -14.11 -33.57 -33.41
N GLU A 6 -13.24 -32.88 -32.68
CA GLU A 6 -13.30 -32.29 -31.34
C GLU A 6 -12.28 -31.14 -31.24
N ASN A 7 -12.64 -30.03 -30.60
CA ASN A 7 -11.66 -29.19 -29.90
C ASN A 7 -12.35 -28.48 -28.73
N ASN A 8 -12.59 -29.29 -27.70
CA ASN A 8 -13.18 -28.93 -26.41
C ASN A 8 -12.12 -28.40 -25.41
N LYS A 9 -11.06 -27.73 -25.91
CA LYS A 9 -10.03 -27.11 -25.04
C LYS A 9 -10.37 -25.67 -24.68
N TYR A 10 -11.03 -24.94 -25.57
CA TYR A 10 -11.44 -23.56 -25.31
C TYR A 10 -12.54 -23.46 -24.25
N LEU A 11 -13.50 -24.40 -24.24
CA LEU A 11 -14.58 -24.41 -23.25
C LEU A 11 -14.11 -24.89 -21.86
N GLN A 12 -13.08 -25.74 -21.79
CA GLN A 12 -12.49 -26.15 -20.51
C GLN A 12 -11.69 -25.03 -19.86
N THR A 13 -10.92 -24.25 -20.63
CA THR A 13 -10.23 -23.05 -20.10
C THR A 13 -11.21 -21.94 -19.71
N PHE A 14 -12.29 -21.77 -20.47
CA PHE A 14 -13.34 -20.81 -20.12
C PHE A 14 -14.14 -21.25 -18.88
N SER A 15 -14.43 -22.55 -18.73
CA SER A 15 -15.10 -23.10 -17.54
C SER A 15 -14.19 -23.07 -16.31
N PHE A 16 -12.87 -23.22 -16.49
CA PHE A 16 -11.89 -23.06 -15.42
C PHE A 16 -11.84 -21.60 -14.94
N LEU A 17 -11.69 -20.64 -15.84
CA LEU A 17 -11.73 -19.21 -15.49
C LEU A 17 -13.07 -18.78 -14.87
N LYS A 18 -14.18 -19.36 -15.35
CA LYS A 18 -15.53 -19.12 -14.83
C LYS A 18 -15.74 -19.66 -13.41
N ASN A 19 -15.10 -20.77 -13.07
CA ASN A 19 -15.19 -21.38 -11.73
C ASN A 19 -14.17 -20.82 -10.75
N THR A 20 -13.02 -20.34 -11.23
CA THR A 20 -11.94 -19.77 -10.41
C THR A 20 -12.13 -18.27 -10.12
N TYR A 21 -12.81 -17.52 -11.00
CA TYR A 21 -12.98 -16.07 -10.85
C TYR A 21 -14.43 -15.59 -11.12
N PRO A 22 -15.43 -16.00 -10.29
CA PRO A 22 -16.83 -15.59 -10.47
C PRO A 22 -17.04 -14.06 -10.38
N ASP A 23 -16.10 -13.32 -9.80
CA ASP A 23 -16.19 -11.86 -9.66
C ASP A 23 -15.71 -11.09 -10.91
N ILE A 24 -14.96 -11.73 -11.81
CA ILE A 24 -14.64 -11.18 -13.13
C ILE A 24 -15.91 -11.13 -13.99
N GLU A 25 -16.80 -12.11 -13.88
CA GLU A 25 -18.12 -12.04 -14.50
C GLU A 25 -18.98 -10.96 -13.83
N ARG A 26 -18.89 -10.71 -12.51
CA ARG A 26 -19.60 -9.57 -11.88
C ARG A 26 -19.10 -8.22 -12.39
N GLU A 27 -17.81 -8.03 -12.63
CA GLU A 27 -17.27 -6.78 -13.18
C GLU A 27 -17.50 -6.66 -14.69
N LEU A 28 -17.46 -7.76 -15.45
CA LEU A 28 -17.81 -7.76 -16.88
C LEU A 28 -19.33 -7.64 -17.12
N VAL A 29 -20.18 -8.22 -16.27
CA VAL A 29 -21.65 -8.04 -16.28
C VAL A 29 -22.04 -6.67 -15.73
N ARG A 30 -21.28 -6.06 -14.81
CA ARG A 30 -21.43 -4.64 -14.43
C ARG A 30 -21.18 -3.71 -15.63
N LEU A 31 -20.22 -4.06 -16.48
CA LEU A 31 -19.90 -3.31 -17.70
C LEU A 31 -20.86 -3.61 -18.86
N ASP A 32 -21.69 -4.66 -18.76
CA ASP A 32 -22.73 -5.01 -19.76
C ASP A 32 -24.17 -4.63 -19.36
N PHE A 33 -24.35 -3.69 -18.42
CA PHE A 33 -25.63 -3.00 -18.23
C PHE A 33 -25.83 -1.89 -19.28
N LYS A 34 -25.91 -2.30 -20.56
CA LYS A 34 -26.59 -1.52 -21.61
C LYS A 34 -27.78 -2.23 -22.25
N ARG A 35 -28.24 -3.37 -21.69
CA ARG A 35 -29.38 -4.08 -22.27
C ARG A 35 -30.30 -4.81 -21.30
N VAL A 36 -30.72 -4.19 -20.19
CA VAL A 36 -32.02 -4.52 -19.58
C VAL A 36 -32.77 -3.24 -19.19
N GLY A 37 -33.98 -3.13 -19.74
CA GLY A 37 -35.04 -2.15 -19.58
C GLY A 37 -34.90 -1.02 -18.56
N LYS A 38 -35.11 0.20 -19.08
CA LYS A 38 -35.85 1.26 -18.37
C LYS A 38 -37.12 0.66 -17.75
N LYS A 39 -37.15 0.42 -16.44
CA LYS A 39 -38.34 0.52 -15.56
C LYS A 39 -37.91 0.25 -14.12
N ASN A 40 -38.40 1.10 -13.22
CA ASN A 40 -38.37 0.98 -11.76
C ASN A 40 -37.10 1.47 -11.05
N TYR A 41 -36.85 2.79 -11.13
CA TYR A 41 -36.26 3.54 -10.01
C TYR A 41 -37.10 4.80 -9.79
N SER A 42 -38.25 4.60 -9.15
CA SER A 42 -39.11 5.68 -8.67
C SER A 42 -39.71 5.28 -7.32
N ALA A 43 -38.86 5.16 -6.31
CA ALA A 43 -39.26 5.27 -4.91
C ALA A 43 -38.00 5.51 -4.08
N VAL A 44 -38.09 6.42 -3.12
CA VAL A 44 -37.05 6.80 -2.16
C VAL A 44 -35.96 7.74 -2.71
N ARG A 45 -36.36 8.99 -2.96
CA ARG A 45 -35.53 10.13 -2.55
C ARG A 45 -36.45 11.26 -2.13
N GLY A 46 -36.30 11.69 -0.88
CA GLY A 46 -36.86 12.94 -0.39
C GLY A 46 -36.47 14.04 -1.36
N LYS A 47 -37.47 14.66 -1.97
CA LYS A 47 -37.32 15.96 -2.60
C LYS A 47 -37.04 16.92 -1.45
N ASP A 48 -35.83 17.44 -1.40
CA ASP A 48 -35.59 18.88 -1.45
C ASP A 48 -34.07 19.14 -1.44
N GLN A 49 -33.63 20.07 -2.30
CA GLN A 49 -32.29 20.66 -2.38
C GLN A 49 -31.12 19.90 -3.04
N ILE A 50 -31.25 19.31 -4.24
CA ILE A 50 -30.12 19.25 -5.19
C ILE A 50 -30.65 19.39 -6.63
N SER A 51 -30.96 20.62 -7.05
CA SER A 51 -31.38 20.91 -8.42
C SER A 51 -30.59 22.08 -9.01
N SER A 52 -29.26 21.96 -9.12
CA SER A 52 -28.46 22.92 -9.91
C SER A 52 -27.04 22.46 -10.29
N VAL A 53 -26.71 21.16 -10.25
CA VAL A 53 -25.43 20.73 -10.82
C VAL A 53 -25.59 20.65 -12.34
N SER A 54 -24.87 21.50 -13.08
CA SER A 54 -24.84 21.50 -14.54
C SER A 54 -24.51 20.09 -15.08
N PRO A 55 -25.33 19.51 -15.97
CA PRO A 55 -25.05 18.21 -16.61
C PRO A 55 -23.67 18.10 -17.26
N ARG A 56 -23.07 19.25 -17.61
CA ARG A 56 -21.77 19.36 -18.29
C ARG A 56 -20.58 19.07 -17.38
N ALA A 57 -20.73 19.24 -16.06
CA ALA A 57 -19.67 19.01 -15.08
C ALA A 57 -19.42 17.52 -14.82
N ARG A 58 -20.50 16.76 -14.62
CA ARG A 58 -20.44 15.30 -14.44
C ARG A 58 -19.85 14.60 -15.66
N ALA A 59 -20.17 15.10 -16.86
CA ALA A 59 -19.62 14.57 -18.10
C ALA A 59 -18.09 14.54 -18.09
N ASN A 60 -17.41 15.61 -17.65
CA ASN A 60 -15.95 15.70 -17.78
C ASN A 60 -15.15 14.75 -16.87
N THR A 61 -15.53 14.55 -15.60
CA THR A 61 -14.80 13.64 -14.71
C THR A 61 -15.01 12.18 -15.11
N ASP A 62 -16.24 11.83 -15.47
CA ASP A 62 -16.59 10.50 -16.00
C ASP A 62 -15.95 10.26 -17.38
N ASP A 63 -15.84 11.30 -18.22
CA ASP A 63 -15.15 11.23 -19.51
C ASP A 63 -13.65 11.02 -19.32
N VAL A 64 -13.00 11.67 -18.35
CA VAL A 64 -11.58 11.41 -18.04
C VAL A 64 -11.41 9.98 -17.52
N LYS A 65 -12.27 9.51 -16.62
CA LYS A 65 -12.24 8.12 -16.13
C LYS A 65 -12.44 7.13 -17.28
N ALA A 66 -13.35 7.42 -18.20
CA ALA A 66 -13.62 6.59 -19.37
C ALA A 66 -12.48 6.63 -20.41
N GLU A 67 -11.91 7.79 -20.72
CA GLU A 67 -10.79 7.93 -21.66
C GLU A 67 -9.51 7.26 -21.10
N THR A 68 -9.18 7.52 -19.82
CA THR A 68 -8.03 6.86 -19.15
C THR A 68 -8.24 5.36 -19.05
N GLY A 69 -9.45 4.91 -18.70
CA GLY A 69 -9.81 3.49 -18.68
C GLY A 69 -9.69 2.81 -20.04
N LYS A 70 -10.09 3.49 -21.13
CA LYS A 70 -9.93 2.98 -22.51
C LYS A 70 -8.46 2.83 -22.89
N ILE A 71 -7.63 3.82 -22.59
CA ILE A 71 -6.18 3.75 -22.87
C ILE A 71 -5.52 2.66 -22.02
N SER A 72 -5.83 2.59 -20.72
CA SER A 72 -5.32 1.51 -19.84
C SER A 72 -5.71 0.14 -20.36
N THR A 73 -7.00 -0.05 -20.69
CA THR A 73 -7.51 -1.33 -21.23
C THR A 73 -6.85 -1.68 -22.57
N ALA A 74 -6.66 -0.71 -23.45
CA ALA A 74 -6.01 -0.92 -24.75
C ALA A 74 -4.53 -1.30 -24.56
N PHE A 75 -3.81 -0.58 -23.69
CA PHE A 75 -2.43 -0.92 -23.34
C PHE A 75 -2.35 -2.27 -22.64
N GLU A 76 -3.18 -2.56 -21.65
CA GLU A 76 -3.21 -3.83 -20.92
C GLU A 76 -3.46 -5.01 -21.87
N LYS A 77 -4.41 -4.90 -22.80
CA LYS A 77 -4.64 -5.93 -23.82
C LYS A 77 -3.40 -6.19 -24.67
N THR A 78 -2.74 -5.13 -25.12
CA THR A 78 -1.49 -5.22 -25.90
C THR A 78 -0.35 -5.77 -25.05
N PHE A 79 -0.22 -5.29 -23.81
CA PHE A 79 0.78 -5.68 -22.84
C PHE A 79 0.65 -7.16 -22.52
N TYR A 80 -0.51 -7.64 -22.08
CA TYR A 80 -0.73 -9.05 -21.75
C TYR A 80 -0.51 -9.98 -22.95
N LYS A 81 -0.99 -9.58 -24.14
CA LYS A 81 -0.73 -10.33 -25.39
C LYS A 81 0.76 -10.56 -25.62
N TYR A 82 1.58 -9.52 -25.47
CA TYR A 82 3.03 -9.63 -25.69
C TYR A 82 3.79 -10.13 -24.46
N TYR A 83 3.26 -9.95 -23.25
CA TYR A 83 3.86 -10.38 -22.00
C TYR A 83 3.81 -11.91 -21.85
N GLU A 84 2.70 -12.54 -22.22
CA GLU A 84 2.62 -14.00 -22.26
C GLU A 84 3.64 -14.60 -23.24
N GLU A 85 3.74 -14.01 -24.43
CA GLU A 85 4.74 -14.40 -25.44
C GLU A 85 6.17 -14.16 -24.94
N PHE A 86 6.40 -13.03 -24.27
CA PHE A 86 7.65 -12.67 -23.62
C PHE A 86 8.06 -13.69 -22.55
N CYS A 87 7.12 -14.11 -21.68
CA CYS A 87 7.37 -15.12 -20.65
C CYS A 87 7.72 -16.49 -21.22
N VAL A 88 7.04 -16.92 -22.30
CA VAL A 88 7.31 -18.20 -22.98
C VAL A 88 8.67 -18.18 -23.68
N ILE A 89 8.99 -17.10 -24.40
CA ILE A 89 10.23 -16.99 -25.16
C ILE A 89 11.43 -16.77 -24.23
N ARG A 90 11.28 -16.03 -23.12
CA ARG A 90 12.33 -15.86 -22.11
C ARG A 90 12.90 -17.19 -21.64
N ARG A 91 12.04 -18.17 -21.36
CA ARG A 91 12.44 -19.51 -20.90
C ARG A 91 13.26 -20.27 -21.96
N LYS A 92 13.00 -20.00 -23.24
CA LYS A 92 13.69 -20.63 -24.40
C LYS A 92 14.96 -19.87 -24.82
N ALA A 93 14.96 -18.54 -24.68
CA ALA A 93 16.05 -17.63 -25.05
C ALA A 93 17.33 -17.82 -24.22
N VAL A 94 17.25 -18.49 -23.06
CA VAL A 94 18.44 -18.89 -22.28
C VAL A 94 19.32 -19.88 -23.06
N LYS A 95 18.72 -20.68 -23.95
CA LYS A 95 19.41 -21.78 -24.65
C LYS A 95 19.52 -21.59 -26.16
N ASN A 96 18.76 -20.67 -26.75
CA ASN A 96 18.68 -20.47 -28.19
C ASN A 96 18.89 -19.00 -28.61
N LYS A 97 19.80 -18.79 -29.58
CA LYS A 97 20.17 -17.47 -30.11
C LYS A 97 19.03 -16.80 -30.89
N ASP A 98 18.20 -17.56 -31.60
CA ASP A 98 17.09 -17.03 -32.37
C ASP A 98 15.94 -16.57 -31.45
N ASP A 99 15.69 -17.33 -30.38
CA ASP A 99 14.75 -16.93 -29.33
C ASP A 99 15.24 -15.67 -28.60
N LYS A 100 16.55 -15.47 -28.43
CA LYS A 100 17.13 -14.23 -27.87
C LYS A 100 16.92 -13.02 -28.79
N ALA A 101 16.95 -13.20 -30.11
CA ALA A 101 16.66 -12.12 -31.06
C ALA A 101 15.17 -11.74 -31.03
N ARG A 102 14.28 -12.74 -31.10
CA ARG A 102 12.82 -12.54 -30.99
C ARG A 102 12.42 -11.93 -29.65
N TYR A 103 13.09 -12.32 -28.57
CA TYR A 103 12.88 -11.74 -27.25
C TYR A 103 13.24 -10.25 -27.18
N LYS A 104 14.38 -9.85 -27.76
CA LYS A 104 14.78 -8.44 -27.85
C LYS A 104 13.79 -7.62 -28.69
N GLU A 105 13.29 -8.19 -29.77
CA GLU A 105 12.25 -7.59 -30.60
C GLU A 105 10.97 -7.31 -29.79
N ILE A 106 10.45 -8.33 -29.08
CA ILE A 106 9.25 -8.17 -28.23
C ILE A 106 9.48 -7.11 -27.14
N PHE A 107 10.64 -7.11 -26.48
CA PHE A 107 10.96 -6.10 -25.48
C PHE A 107 11.02 -4.68 -26.07
N SER A 108 11.61 -4.52 -27.26
CA SER A 108 11.63 -3.25 -27.98
C SER A 108 10.22 -2.78 -28.34
N THR A 109 9.35 -3.69 -28.81
CA THR A 109 7.95 -3.39 -29.11
C THR A 109 7.21 -2.94 -27.85
N LEU A 110 7.36 -3.64 -26.71
CA LEU A 110 6.75 -3.25 -25.44
C LEU A 110 7.18 -1.85 -24.99
N LYS A 111 8.46 -1.49 -25.15
CA LYS A 111 8.95 -0.13 -24.85
C LYS A 111 8.35 0.93 -25.77
N SER A 112 8.22 0.63 -27.07
CA SER A 112 7.58 1.53 -28.03
C SER A 112 6.12 1.76 -27.66
N GLU A 113 5.36 0.69 -27.42
CA GLU A 113 3.94 0.76 -27.03
C GLU A 113 3.74 1.52 -25.71
N ALA A 114 4.62 1.32 -24.73
CA ALA A 114 4.59 2.08 -23.47
C ALA A 114 4.86 3.57 -23.70
N THR A 115 5.77 3.90 -24.61
CA THR A 115 6.07 5.29 -24.99
C THR A 115 4.88 5.93 -25.71
N ASP A 116 4.27 5.22 -26.64
CA ASP A 116 3.09 5.68 -27.39
C ASP A 116 1.88 5.87 -26.46
N ALA A 117 1.63 4.93 -25.54
CA ALA A 117 0.58 5.03 -24.54
C ALA A 117 0.80 6.24 -23.61
N THR A 118 2.06 6.51 -23.22
CA THR A 118 2.42 7.72 -22.47
C THR A 118 2.12 8.99 -23.28
N GLY A 119 2.42 8.98 -24.58
CA GLY A 119 2.08 10.08 -25.51
C GLY A 119 0.58 10.33 -25.59
N GLN A 120 -0.24 9.28 -25.60
CA GLN A 120 -1.71 9.37 -25.64
C GLN A 120 -2.32 9.92 -24.33
N LEU A 121 -1.63 9.81 -23.19
CA LEU A 121 -2.08 10.42 -21.94
C LEU A 121 -1.88 11.95 -21.91
N GLN A 122 -0.92 12.49 -22.67
CA GLN A 122 -0.60 13.94 -22.64
C GLN A 122 -1.77 14.85 -23.03
N PRO A 123 -2.52 14.58 -24.13
CA PRO A 123 -3.73 15.33 -24.44
C PRO A 123 -4.78 15.29 -23.33
N ILE A 124 -4.91 14.16 -22.63
CA ILE A 124 -5.86 14.01 -21.51
C ILE A 124 -5.42 14.85 -20.32
N ILE A 125 -4.12 14.88 -19.99
CA ILE A 125 -3.59 15.76 -18.95
C ILE A 125 -3.95 17.22 -19.26
N LYS A 126 -3.72 17.66 -20.50
CA LYS A 126 -4.05 19.04 -20.93
C LYS A 126 -5.54 19.35 -20.79
N LYS A 127 -6.42 18.43 -21.23
CA LYS A 127 -7.88 18.56 -21.05
C LYS A 127 -8.26 18.66 -19.56
N CYS A 128 -7.68 17.81 -18.71
CA CYS A 128 -7.94 17.80 -17.27
C CYS A 128 -7.55 19.12 -16.61
N VAL A 129 -6.35 19.62 -16.90
CA VAL A 129 -5.87 20.91 -16.38
C VAL A 129 -6.78 22.05 -16.84
N ALA A 130 -7.16 22.08 -18.11
CA ALA A 130 -8.07 23.09 -18.64
C ALA A 130 -9.44 23.03 -17.95
N PHE A 131 -9.95 21.82 -17.66
CA PHE A 131 -11.18 21.64 -16.90
C PHE A 131 -11.06 22.22 -15.49
N TYR A 132 -10.01 21.87 -14.73
CA TYR A 132 -9.84 22.40 -13.37
C TYR A 132 -9.65 23.92 -13.35
N LYS A 133 -8.91 24.50 -14.30
CA LYS A 133 -8.79 25.96 -14.45
C LYS A 133 -10.13 26.63 -14.73
N THR A 134 -10.99 25.99 -15.52
CA THR A 134 -12.31 26.55 -15.88
C THR A 134 -13.35 26.35 -14.80
N ALA A 135 -13.39 25.17 -14.19
CA ALA A 135 -14.38 24.76 -13.20
C ALA A 135 -14.06 25.27 -11.79
N GLY A 136 -12.77 25.42 -11.48
CA GLY A 136 -12.29 26.08 -10.27
C GLY A 136 -12.63 27.56 -10.27
N GLY A 137 -12.38 28.23 -11.41
CA GLY A 137 -12.47 29.68 -11.57
C GLY A 137 -11.07 30.28 -11.79
N PRO A 138 -10.98 31.53 -12.28
CA PRO A 138 -9.70 32.17 -12.62
C PRO A 138 -8.77 32.37 -11.41
N ASP A 139 -9.32 32.43 -10.20
CA ASP A 139 -8.60 32.69 -8.95
C ASP A 139 -8.18 31.40 -8.21
N HIS A 140 -8.58 30.22 -8.70
CA HIS A 140 -8.58 28.97 -7.91
C HIS A 140 -7.46 27.98 -8.27
N PHE A 141 -6.62 28.32 -9.23
CA PHE A 141 -5.56 27.43 -9.75
C PHE A 141 -4.18 28.08 -9.82
N GLN A 142 -4.05 29.28 -9.25
CA GLN A 142 -2.79 29.99 -9.18
C GLN A 142 -2.35 29.99 -7.73
N LEU A 143 -1.56 28.98 -7.32
CA LEU A 143 -0.65 29.25 -6.21
C LEU A 143 0.18 30.45 -6.65
N ASP A 144 0.16 31.48 -5.84
CA ASP A 144 0.79 32.75 -6.12
C ASP A 144 2.27 32.51 -6.51
N PRO A 145 2.74 33.08 -7.64
CA PRO A 145 4.09 32.87 -8.15
C PRO A 145 5.20 33.24 -7.16
N GLU A 146 4.94 34.13 -6.20
CA GLU A 146 5.93 34.54 -5.18
C GLU A 146 6.29 33.40 -4.20
N PHE A 147 5.50 32.31 -4.15
CA PHE A 147 5.74 31.15 -3.29
C PHE A 147 6.79 30.16 -3.86
N ILE A 148 7.45 30.51 -4.96
CA ILE A 148 8.33 29.64 -5.76
C ILE A 148 9.78 30.16 -5.73
N GLU A 149 10.38 30.27 -4.56
CA GLU A 149 11.84 30.20 -4.49
C GLU A 149 12.27 28.94 -3.74
N PRO A 150 13.04 28.03 -4.38
CA PRO A 150 13.66 26.95 -3.63
C PRO A 150 14.61 27.58 -2.63
N MET A 151 14.32 27.48 -1.33
CA MET A 151 15.38 27.66 -0.34
C MET A 151 16.49 26.68 -0.71
N PRO A 152 17.74 27.13 -0.85
CA PRO A 152 18.84 26.23 -1.15
C PRO A 152 18.92 25.22 -0.01
N LEU A 153 18.73 23.94 -0.33
CA LEU A 153 18.83 22.76 0.58
C LEU A 153 20.22 22.60 1.24
N THR A 154 21.04 23.65 1.22
CA THR A 154 22.38 23.77 1.80
C THR A 154 22.46 23.44 3.29
N LYS A 155 21.32 23.20 3.96
CA LYS A 155 21.30 22.64 5.30
C LYS A 155 20.42 21.38 5.38
N ARG A 156 21.07 20.26 5.05
CA ARG A 156 21.29 19.13 5.96
C ARG A 156 20.21 18.04 6.02
N GLN A 157 20.40 17.03 5.16
CA GLN A 157 20.03 15.63 5.43
C GLN A 157 21.28 14.73 5.45
N LEU A 158 22.37 15.25 6.04
CA LEU A 158 23.63 14.53 6.17
C LEU A 158 23.76 14.05 7.61
N CYS A 159 23.94 12.74 7.77
CA CYS A 159 24.60 12.20 8.93
C CYS A 159 25.91 12.97 9.14
N ASP A 160 26.19 13.41 10.36
CA ASP A 160 27.53 13.94 10.70
C ASP A 160 28.53 12.77 10.82
N GLU A 161 28.10 11.50 10.70
CA GLU A 161 28.99 10.35 10.63
C GLU A 161 29.67 10.28 9.26
N ASP A 162 30.97 9.98 9.29
CA ASP A 162 31.86 9.75 8.15
C ASP A 162 31.53 8.44 7.39
N LEU A 163 30.24 8.19 7.11
CA LEU A 163 29.82 7.07 6.28
C LEU A 163 30.22 7.35 4.83
N THR A 164 31.27 6.64 4.39
CA THR A 164 31.83 6.79 3.05
C THR A 164 31.05 5.99 2.00
N GLU A 165 30.42 4.86 2.39
CA GLU A 165 29.65 4.04 1.47
C GLU A 165 28.19 4.51 1.32
N SER A 166 27.74 4.61 0.07
CA SER A 166 26.36 5.05 -0.26
C SER A 166 25.29 4.07 0.22
N SER A 167 25.61 2.78 0.33
CA SER A 167 24.76 1.69 0.83
C SER A 167 24.54 1.81 2.34
N GLU A 168 25.61 1.99 3.12
CA GLU A 168 25.54 2.17 4.57
C GLU A 168 24.76 3.43 4.93
N LYS A 169 25.04 4.53 4.23
CA LYS A 169 24.29 5.78 4.38
C LYS A 169 22.81 5.62 4.02
N ALA A 170 22.49 4.86 2.98
CA ALA A 170 21.10 4.58 2.62
C ALA A 170 20.37 3.77 3.71
N ALA A 171 21.00 2.71 4.21
CA ALA A 171 20.45 1.86 5.27
C ALA A 171 20.18 2.68 6.55
N PHE A 172 21.17 3.46 6.98
CA PHE A 172 21.04 4.36 8.13
C PHE A 172 19.89 5.36 7.97
N LEU A 173 19.81 6.03 6.81
CA LEU A 173 18.73 6.99 6.55
C LEU A 173 17.35 6.31 6.51
N ILE A 174 17.25 5.06 6.06
CA ILE A 174 15.99 4.31 6.05
C ILE A 174 15.55 3.95 7.46
N GLU A 175 16.48 3.51 8.31
CA GLU A 175 16.21 3.23 9.73
C GLU A 175 15.75 4.50 10.45
N LEU A 176 16.41 5.63 10.22
CA LEU A 176 16.00 6.92 10.77
C LEU A 176 14.62 7.35 10.23
N GLY A 177 14.36 7.10 8.94
CA GLY A 177 13.06 7.31 8.32
C GLY A 177 11.95 6.50 9.01
N ALA A 178 12.22 5.23 9.33
CA ALA A 178 11.30 4.37 10.07
C ALA A 178 11.02 4.93 11.47
N ALA A 179 12.07 5.32 12.22
CA ALA A 179 11.94 5.87 13.57
C ALA A 179 11.22 7.22 13.63
N THR A 180 11.21 7.98 12.54
CA THR A 180 10.55 9.30 12.44
C THR A 180 9.20 9.26 11.73
N GLN A 181 8.78 8.09 11.24
CA GLN A 181 7.61 7.92 10.39
C GLN A 181 6.34 8.46 11.06
N ASP A 182 6.07 8.12 12.31
CA ASP A 182 4.84 8.52 13.00
C ASP A 182 4.74 10.02 13.23
N LYS A 183 5.88 10.70 13.48
CA LYS A 183 5.94 12.16 13.61
C LYS A 183 5.55 12.86 12.31
N PHE A 184 5.79 12.22 11.18
CA PHE A 184 5.33 12.69 9.87
C PHE A 184 3.89 12.28 9.57
N GLN A 185 3.53 11.02 9.80
CA GLN A 185 2.24 10.49 9.39
C GLN A 185 1.08 11.01 10.25
N ASN A 186 1.25 11.10 11.56
CA ASN A 186 0.16 11.40 12.48
C ASN A 186 -0.43 12.81 12.30
N PRO A 187 0.36 13.89 12.15
CA PRO A 187 -0.24 15.20 11.88
C PRO A 187 -0.98 15.24 10.54
N ILE A 188 -0.51 14.50 9.52
CA ILE A 188 -1.19 14.41 8.22
C ILE A 188 -2.48 13.61 8.34
N LYS A 189 -2.50 12.48 9.06
CA LYS A 189 -3.72 11.72 9.34
C LYS A 189 -4.76 12.57 10.06
N ARG A 190 -4.34 13.38 11.05
CA ARG A 190 -5.23 14.33 11.75
C ARG A 190 -5.79 15.37 10.79
N LEU A 191 -4.95 16.00 9.98
CA LEU A 191 -5.38 16.96 8.96
C LEU A 191 -6.41 16.33 8.01
N VAL A 192 -6.16 15.13 7.51
CA VAL A 192 -7.10 14.47 6.60
C VAL A 192 -8.39 14.03 7.31
N ALA A 193 -8.32 13.63 8.58
CA ALA A 193 -9.51 13.35 9.37
C ALA A 193 -10.38 14.60 9.53
N ASP A 194 -9.78 15.76 9.83
CA ASP A 194 -10.51 17.02 9.99
C ASP A 194 -11.19 17.47 8.69
N PHE A 195 -10.52 17.34 7.55
CA PHE A 195 -11.11 17.66 6.24
C PHE A 195 -12.26 16.73 5.83
N ASN A 196 -12.29 15.52 6.39
CA ASN A 196 -13.32 14.52 6.13
C ASN A 196 -14.35 14.44 7.25
N ASP A 197 -14.31 15.32 8.26
CA ASP A 197 -15.34 15.39 9.29
C ASP A 197 -16.68 15.77 8.63
N PRO A 198 -17.80 15.09 8.95
CA PRO A 198 -19.11 15.42 8.39
C PRO A 198 -19.57 16.87 8.64
N ASN A 199 -19.01 17.52 9.66
CA ASN A 199 -19.29 18.90 10.04
C ASN A 199 -18.21 19.88 9.55
N ALA A 200 -17.22 19.41 8.77
CA ALA A 200 -16.17 20.27 8.25
C ALA A 200 -16.75 21.37 7.35
N SER A 201 -16.27 22.60 7.56
CA SER A 201 -16.52 23.75 6.71
C SER A 201 -15.22 24.55 6.51
N PHE A 202 -15.24 25.51 5.57
CA PHE A 202 -14.11 26.40 5.38
C PHE A 202 -13.79 27.16 6.67
N GLU A 203 -14.82 27.68 7.34
CA GLU A 203 -14.72 28.39 8.59
C GLU A 203 -14.14 27.51 9.70
N SER A 204 -14.62 26.26 9.85
CA SER A 204 -14.14 25.37 10.92
C SER A 204 -12.66 25.01 10.73
N ILE A 205 -12.23 24.77 9.48
CA ILE A 205 -10.83 24.44 9.17
C ILE A 205 -9.93 25.67 9.28
N HIS A 206 -10.36 26.84 8.79
CA HIS A 206 -9.64 28.11 8.98
C HIS A 206 -9.41 28.42 10.46
N GLN A 207 -10.47 28.32 11.28
CA GLN A 207 -10.39 28.59 12.71
C GLN A 207 -9.43 27.61 13.40
N LYS A 208 -9.40 26.35 12.98
CA LYS A 208 -8.55 25.32 13.58
C LYS A 208 -7.06 25.48 13.25
N TYR A 209 -6.73 25.87 12.01
CA TYR A 209 -5.35 25.80 11.50
C TYR A 209 -4.70 27.14 11.18
N LEU A 210 -5.48 28.14 10.75
CA LEU A 210 -4.96 29.41 10.23
C LEU A 210 -5.08 30.55 11.24
N PHE A 211 -5.86 30.34 12.32
CA PHE A 211 -6.10 31.31 13.40
C PHE A 211 -6.60 32.69 12.93
N GLU A 212 -7.04 32.78 11.67
CA GLU A 212 -7.64 33.94 11.02
C GLU A 212 -8.99 33.55 10.41
N MET A 213 -9.93 34.50 10.40
CA MET A 213 -11.19 34.31 9.68
C MET A 213 -10.90 34.10 8.19
N PRO A 214 -11.63 33.21 7.50
CA PRO A 214 -11.49 33.08 6.06
C PRO A 214 -11.68 34.46 5.40
N PRO A 215 -10.93 34.77 4.32
CA PRO A 215 -11.12 36.01 3.61
C PRO A 215 -12.59 36.15 3.21
N PRO A 216 -13.15 37.38 3.15
CA PRO A 216 -14.57 37.60 2.84
C PRO A 216 -15.04 36.93 1.54
N SER A 217 -14.11 36.70 0.60
CA SER A 217 -14.35 35.96 -0.65
C SER A 217 -14.66 34.48 -0.47
N MET A 218 -14.32 33.89 0.68
CA MET A 218 -14.56 32.48 1.02
C MET A 218 -15.70 32.25 2.01
N ALA A 219 -16.17 33.28 2.71
CA ALA A 219 -17.25 33.17 3.68
C ALA A 219 -18.56 32.71 3.04
N GLY A 220 -19.20 31.68 3.60
CA GLY A 220 -20.50 31.17 3.14
C GLY A 220 -20.45 30.40 1.81
N LEU A 221 -19.26 30.13 1.27
CA LEU A 221 -19.11 29.19 0.17
C LEU A 221 -19.42 27.76 0.63
N PRO A 222 -20.01 26.92 -0.23
CA PRO A 222 -20.18 25.51 0.12
C PRO A 222 -18.80 24.87 0.34
N TRP A 223 -18.71 23.98 1.34
CA TRP A 223 -17.47 23.26 1.71
C TRP A 223 -16.74 22.65 0.50
N ARG A 224 -17.51 22.21 -0.49
CA ARG A 224 -17.01 21.76 -1.79
C ARG A 224 -17.84 22.35 -2.91
N ASN A 225 -17.21 22.61 -4.03
CA ASN A 225 -17.91 22.94 -5.26
C ASN A 225 -18.70 21.70 -5.73
N PRO A 226 -20.04 21.79 -5.82
CA PRO A 226 -20.90 20.64 -6.14
C PRO A 226 -20.70 20.12 -7.58
N THR A 227 -19.95 20.86 -8.40
CA THR A 227 -19.44 20.45 -9.72
C THR A 227 -18.55 19.21 -9.61
N PHE A 228 -17.74 19.09 -8.56
CA PHE A 228 -16.87 17.95 -8.32
C PHE A 228 -17.63 16.88 -7.53
N VAL A 229 -17.80 15.71 -8.15
CA VAL A 229 -18.55 14.59 -7.58
C VAL A 229 -17.59 13.63 -6.91
N LEU A 230 -17.81 13.39 -5.62
CA LEU A 230 -17.06 12.42 -4.83
C LEU A 230 -17.40 11.00 -5.28
N GLU A 231 -16.45 10.07 -5.17
CA GLU A 231 -16.75 8.69 -5.58
C GLU A 231 -17.74 8.00 -4.64
N PRO A 232 -18.78 7.35 -5.20
CA PRO A 232 -19.67 6.52 -4.42
C PRO A 232 -18.93 5.36 -3.76
N GLY A 233 -19.24 5.06 -2.50
CA GLY A 233 -18.75 3.89 -1.78
C GLY A 233 -17.45 4.08 -0.99
N ASP A 234 -16.79 5.23 -1.11
CA ASP A 234 -15.52 5.53 -0.43
C ASP A 234 -15.71 6.62 0.65
N GLY A 235 -16.81 6.51 1.39
CA GLY A 235 -17.16 7.39 2.51
C GLY A 235 -17.34 8.87 2.16
N GLU A 236 -17.51 9.21 0.88
CA GLU A 236 -17.55 10.61 0.40
C GLU A 236 -16.36 11.46 0.93
N ARG A 237 -15.17 10.85 0.99
CA ARG A 237 -13.97 11.57 1.43
C ARG A 237 -13.59 12.68 0.45
N VAL A 238 -13.35 13.87 0.99
CA VAL A 238 -12.92 15.09 0.29
C VAL A 238 -11.40 15.10 0.08
N VAL A 239 -10.64 14.56 1.04
CA VAL A 239 -9.19 14.41 0.99
C VAL A 239 -8.81 12.97 1.26
N ARG A 240 -7.81 12.44 0.55
CA ARG A 240 -7.26 11.10 0.82
C ARG A 240 -5.76 11.15 0.94
N GLU A 241 -5.23 10.42 1.90
CA GLU A 241 -3.81 10.19 2.09
C GLU A 241 -3.41 8.79 1.64
N ARG A 242 -2.26 8.70 0.98
CA ARG A 242 -1.59 7.44 0.65
C ARG A 242 -0.13 7.56 1.05
N PHE A 243 0.21 6.99 2.19
CA PHE A 243 1.61 6.91 2.62
C PHE A 243 2.35 5.93 1.73
N GLY A 244 3.45 6.39 1.13
CA GLY A 244 4.34 5.51 0.39
C GLY A 244 5.13 4.64 1.36
N PRO A 245 5.51 3.41 0.97
CA PRO A 245 6.48 2.65 1.75
C PRO A 245 7.80 3.42 1.82
N LEU A 246 8.60 3.12 2.85
CA LEU A 246 9.97 3.60 2.92
C LEU A 246 10.68 3.36 1.59
N LYS A 247 11.56 4.29 1.24
CA LYS A 247 12.29 4.20 -0.02
C LYS A 247 13.12 2.92 -0.04
N ASP A 248 13.04 2.19 -1.14
CA ASP A 248 13.84 0.99 -1.37
C ASP A 248 15.34 1.27 -1.16
N PRO A 249 16.07 0.44 -0.37
CA PRO A 249 17.50 0.65 -0.07
C PRO A 249 18.39 0.77 -1.31
N ILE A 250 18.14 -0.05 -2.33
CA ILE A 250 18.95 -0.05 -3.57
C ILE A 250 18.75 1.27 -4.31
N ARG A 251 17.50 1.72 -4.44
CA ARG A 251 17.17 3.01 -5.07
C ARG A 251 17.67 4.20 -4.25
N ALA A 252 17.63 4.11 -2.92
CA ALA A 252 18.18 5.12 -2.03
C ALA A 252 19.70 5.26 -2.23
N ALA A 253 20.44 4.13 -2.19
CA ALA A 253 21.88 4.10 -2.41
C ALA A 253 22.25 4.62 -3.81
N ALA A 254 21.50 4.25 -4.85
CA ALA A 254 21.72 4.72 -6.22
C ALA A 254 21.57 6.24 -6.34
N LYS A 255 20.55 6.83 -5.70
CA LYS A 255 20.36 8.29 -5.65
C LYS A 255 21.51 9.00 -4.91
N ILE A 256 21.93 8.47 -3.75
CA ILE A 256 23.07 9.01 -2.99
C ILE A 256 24.34 9.00 -3.84
N LYS A 257 24.60 7.88 -4.54
CA LYS A 257 25.76 7.75 -5.44
C LYS A 257 25.75 8.77 -6.59
N GLN A 258 24.57 9.18 -7.03
CA GLN A 258 24.38 10.24 -8.03
C GLN A 258 24.46 11.66 -7.43
N GLY A 259 24.76 11.80 -6.13
CA GLY A 259 24.81 13.09 -5.44
C GLY A 259 23.43 13.67 -5.13
N SER A 260 22.35 12.88 -5.24
CA SER A 260 20.99 13.34 -4.90
C SER A 260 20.74 13.27 -3.40
N GLU A 261 20.07 14.30 -2.88
CA GLU A 261 19.52 14.30 -1.52
C GLU A 261 18.24 13.45 -1.45
N LEU A 262 18.07 12.72 -0.34
CA LEU A 262 16.99 11.76 -0.16
C LEU A 262 15.79 12.35 0.57
N THR A 263 15.12 13.28 -0.07
CA THR A 263 13.95 13.96 0.53
C THR A 263 12.65 13.13 0.50
N ASP A 264 12.65 12.00 -0.19
CA ASP A 264 11.47 11.17 -0.47
C ASP A 264 11.52 9.79 0.19
N ILE A 265 12.26 9.65 1.30
CA ILE A 265 12.27 8.44 2.13
C ILE A 265 10.89 8.24 2.76
N ASN A 266 10.45 9.20 3.57
CA ASN A 266 9.08 9.33 4.04
C ASN A 266 8.33 10.21 3.06
N ARG A 267 7.22 9.69 2.53
CA ARG A 267 6.42 10.42 1.56
C ARG A 267 4.94 10.09 1.66
N VAL A 268 4.10 11.06 1.38
CA VAL A 268 2.65 10.89 1.27
C VAL A 268 2.15 11.51 -0.03
N THR A 269 1.16 10.85 -0.63
CA THR A 269 0.34 11.46 -1.69
C THR A 269 -1.00 11.87 -1.10
N LEU A 270 -1.32 13.15 -1.19
CA LEU A 270 -2.64 13.69 -0.87
C LEU A 270 -3.44 13.87 -2.16
N GLU A 271 -4.67 13.39 -2.15
CA GLU A 271 -5.58 13.40 -3.29
C GLU A 271 -6.81 14.24 -2.97
N PHE A 272 -7.16 15.13 -3.91
CA PHE A 272 -8.23 16.10 -3.79
C PHE A 272 -9.16 16.03 -5.00
N GLU A 273 -10.45 16.26 -4.80
CA GLU A 273 -11.41 16.41 -5.90
C GLU A 273 -11.60 17.86 -6.31
N ASP A 274 -11.57 18.76 -5.33
CA ASP A 274 -11.79 20.18 -5.51
C ASP A 274 -10.46 20.95 -5.34
N PRO A 275 -10.03 21.75 -6.34
CA PRO A 275 -8.85 22.62 -6.22
C PRO A 275 -8.87 23.55 -5.00
N LYS A 276 -10.05 24.01 -4.56
CA LYS A 276 -10.16 24.88 -3.37
C LYS A 276 -9.79 24.15 -2.09
N VAL A 277 -10.19 22.89 -1.98
CA VAL A 277 -9.84 22.06 -0.82
C VAL A 277 -8.35 21.75 -0.83
N LEU A 278 -7.77 21.54 -2.02
CA LEU A 278 -6.33 21.40 -2.19
C LEU A 278 -5.59 22.66 -1.69
N GLU A 279 -6.00 23.84 -2.15
CA GLU A 279 -5.42 25.12 -1.74
C GLU A 279 -5.51 25.33 -0.23
N LEU A 280 -6.69 25.08 0.37
CA LEU A 280 -6.87 25.18 1.81
C LEU A 280 -5.96 24.21 2.58
N ALA A 281 -5.87 22.95 2.14
CA ALA A 281 -4.98 21.97 2.75
C ALA A 281 -3.50 22.39 2.66
N PHE A 282 -3.09 23.01 1.55
CA PHE A 282 -1.76 23.58 1.41
C PHE A 282 -1.53 24.69 2.46
N ARG A 283 -2.47 25.61 2.62
CA ARG A 283 -2.39 26.68 3.65
C ARG A 283 -2.35 26.11 5.07
N CYS A 284 -3.13 25.07 5.37
CA CYS A 284 -3.07 24.39 6.67
C CYS A 284 -1.69 23.76 6.93
N ILE A 285 -1.07 23.17 5.90
CA ILE A 285 0.30 22.62 6.00
C ILE A 285 1.34 23.74 6.15
N GLU A 286 1.13 24.89 5.52
CA GLU A 286 2.01 26.06 5.65
C GLU A 286 1.95 26.69 7.05
N ALA A 287 0.76 26.76 7.65
CA ALA A 287 0.54 27.42 8.94
C ALA A 287 0.76 26.51 10.17
N THR A 288 0.78 25.19 9.99
CA THR A 288 0.92 24.26 11.11
C THR A 288 2.29 24.37 11.77
N THR A 289 2.35 24.18 13.09
CA THR A 289 3.60 24.12 13.86
C THR A 289 4.20 22.71 13.94
N GLU A 290 3.48 21.71 13.43
CA GLU A 290 3.89 20.31 13.39
C GLU A 290 5.01 20.06 12.35
N PHE A 291 5.08 20.92 11.33
CA PHE A 291 6.01 20.84 10.21
C PHE A 291 6.62 22.21 9.94
N GLU A 292 7.87 22.23 9.47
CA GLU A 292 8.44 23.42 8.82
C GLU A 292 8.37 23.23 7.30
N LEU A 293 7.70 24.13 6.58
CA LEU A 293 7.66 24.07 5.13
C LEU A 293 9.01 24.53 4.55
N VAL A 294 9.74 23.61 3.91
CA VAL A 294 11.11 23.86 3.42
C VAL A 294 11.13 24.26 1.96
N CYS A 295 10.36 23.58 1.11
CA CYS A 295 10.34 23.86 -0.32
C CYS A 295 8.96 23.54 -0.90
N VAL A 296 8.52 24.42 -1.80
CA VAL A 296 7.33 24.22 -2.64
C VAL A 296 7.76 24.19 -4.09
N LYS A 297 7.34 23.14 -4.80
CA LYS A 297 7.47 23.05 -6.25
C LYS A 297 6.06 22.99 -6.84
N ASN A 298 5.62 24.14 -7.36
CA ASN A 298 4.35 24.25 -8.06
C ASN A 298 4.50 23.69 -9.48
N LYS A 299 4.03 22.45 -9.68
CA LYS A 299 4.03 21.77 -10.97
C LYS A 299 2.66 21.81 -11.65
N LEU A 300 1.73 22.67 -11.19
CA LEU A 300 0.37 22.73 -11.74
C LEU A 300 0.32 23.24 -13.19
N ASN A 301 1.36 23.95 -13.63
CA ASN A 301 1.49 24.42 -15.00
C ASN A 301 2.26 23.47 -15.93
N GLU A 302 2.80 22.37 -15.39
CA GLU A 302 3.51 21.39 -16.21
C GLU A 302 2.51 20.58 -17.03
N THR A 303 2.80 20.46 -18.33
CA THR A 303 1.93 19.74 -19.27
C THR A 303 2.55 18.47 -19.82
N ASN A 304 3.83 18.21 -19.52
CA ASN A 304 4.55 17.00 -19.95
C ASN A 304 4.52 15.89 -18.90
N GLN A 305 4.17 16.22 -17.66
CA GLN A 305 3.98 15.26 -16.58
C GLN A 305 2.71 15.61 -15.81
N PRO A 306 2.09 14.64 -15.11
CA PRO A 306 0.88 14.88 -14.34
C PRO A 306 1.09 16.01 -13.30
N PRO A 307 0.35 17.13 -13.42
CA PRO A 307 0.54 18.29 -12.56
C PRO A 307 0.25 18.01 -11.09
N CYS A 308 1.04 18.62 -10.21
CA CYS A 308 0.90 18.48 -8.77
C CYS A 308 1.55 19.64 -8.03
N ILE A 309 1.36 19.66 -6.72
CA ILE A 309 2.15 20.49 -5.82
C ILE A 309 3.03 19.54 -5.02
N HIS A 310 4.35 19.72 -5.12
CA HIS A 310 5.34 18.98 -4.34
C HIS A 310 5.79 19.87 -3.18
N LEU A 311 5.64 19.37 -1.96
CA LEU A 311 6.12 20.01 -0.75
C LEU A 311 7.21 19.17 -0.13
N ASN A 312 8.24 19.84 0.36
CA ASN A 312 9.21 19.27 1.27
C ASN A 312 8.98 19.91 2.64
N VAL A 313 8.77 19.07 3.66
CA VAL A 313 8.54 19.52 5.03
C VAL A 313 9.61 18.95 5.96
N ALA A 314 10.04 19.73 6.94
CA ALA A 314 10.95 19.30 7.99
C ALA A 314 10.17 18.87 9.23
N VAL A 315 10.51 17.71 9.78
CA VAL A 315 9.97 17.16 11.03
C VAL A 315 11.09 17.10 12.06
N LYS A 316 10.85 17.64 13.26
CA LYS A 316 11.85 17.59 14.34
C LYS A 316 12.07 16.14 14.79
N SER A 317 13.28 15.61 14.58
CA SER A 317 13.56 14.19 14.88
C SER A 317 13.48 13.88 16.37
N GLY A 318 13.73 14.87 17.24
CA GLY A 318 13.67 14.74 18.71
C GLY A 318 14.66 13.74 19.31
N GLN A 319 15.56 13.15 18.51
CA GLN A 319 16.59 12.24 19.01
C GLN A 319 17.83 13.02 19.48
N SER A 320 18.25 12.73 20.72
CA SER A 320 19.50 13.23 21.30
C SER A 320 20.69 12.88 20.40
N GLY A 321 21.41 13.89 19.91
CA GLY A 321 22.60 13.73 19.06
C GLY A 321 22.42 14.20 17.61
N TYR A 322 21.19 14.35 17.11
CA TYR A 322 20.94 14.80 15.74
C TYR A 322 20.50 16.26 15.71
N LYS A 323 21.36 17.14 15.16
CA LYS A 323 21.12 18.61 15.10
C LYS A 323 20.25 19.06 13.90
N LYS A 324 19.63 18.13 13.17
CA LYS A 324 19.08 18.37 11.82
C LYS A 324 17.65 17.86 11.72
N ASP A 325 16.79 18.62 11.04
CA ASP A 325 15.41 18.22 10.81
C ASP A 325 15.31 17.11 9.76
N TRP A 326 14.30 16.26 9.90
CA TRP A 326 14.05 15.16 8.97
C TRP A 326 13.13 15.62 7.84
N ILE A 327 13.62 15.56 6.60
CA ILE A 327 12.84 16.02 5.44
C ILE A 327 11.94 14.89 4.91
N CYS A 328 10.66 15.21 4.78
CA CYS A 328 9.63 14.37 4.18
C CYS A 328 9.03 15.02 2.93
N GLU A 329 8.48 14.20 2.03
CA GLU A 329 7.80 14.66 0.82
C GLU A 329 6.27 14.56 0.95
N ILE A 330 5.55 15.64 0.62
CA ILE A 330 4.10 15.64 0.45
C ILE A 330 3.80 15.99 -1.00
N GLN A 331 3.13 15.10 -1.73
CA GLN A 331 2.67 15.38 -3.09
C GLN A 331 1.16 15.53 -3.12
N MET A 332 0.67 16.69 -3.56
CA MET A 332 -0.76 16.99 -3.63
C MET A 332 -1.23 16.90 -5.08
N TYR A 333 -2.21 16.05 -5.34
CA TYR A 333 -2.79 15.82 -6.67
C TYR A 333 -4.30 16.03 -6.66
N LEU A 334 -4.79 16.51 -7.79
CA LEU A 334 -6.20 16.37 -8.13
C LEU A 334 -6.46 14.94 -8.59
N ARG A 335 -7.57 14.34 -8.18
CA ARG A 335 -7.87 12.92 -8.41
C ARG A 335 -7.71 12.51 -9.87
N SER A 336 -8.32 13.26 -10.80
CA SER A 336 -8.26 12.93 -12.23
C SER A 336 -6.82 12.92 -12.74
N VAL A 337 -5.97 13.81 -12.21
CA VAL A 337 -4.54 13.87 -12.53
C VAL A 337 -3.78 12.72 -11.89
N LEU A 338 -4.08 12.37 -10.64
CA LEU A 338 -3.48 11.23 -9.95
C LEU A 338 -3.76 9.92 -10.69
N ARG A 339 -4.97 9.74 -11.23
CA ARG A 339 -5.30 8.57 -12.06
C ARG A 339 -4.42 8.47 -13.29
N ILE A 340 -4.27 9.58 -14.01
CA ILE A 340 -3.38 9.63 -15.17
C ILE A 340 -1.94 9.34 -14.75
N LYS A 341 -1.49 9.85 -13.60
CA LYS A 341 -0.17 9.54 -13.04
C LYS A 341 -0.02 8.05 -12.76
N THR A 342 -0.98 7.42 -12.09
CA THR A 342 -0.92 5.99 -11.76
C THR A 342 -0.82 5.15 -13.04
N THR A 343 -1.66 5.43 -14.03
CA THR A 343 -1.61 4.76 -15.34
C THR A 343 -0.27 5.03 -16.07
N SER A 344 0.18 6.29 -16.09
CA SER A 344 1.46 6.67 -16.70
C SER A 344 2.66 5.99 -16.02
N HIS A 345 2.60 5.77 -14.71
CA HIS A 345 3.68 5.12 -13.97
C HIS A 345 3.88 3.65 -14.38
N ILE A 346 2.81 2.96 -14.76
CA ILE A 346 2.88 1.60 -15.32
C ILE A 346 3.70 1.64 -16.60
N PHE A 347 3.38 2.55 -17.53
CA PHE A 347 4.07 2.68 -18.81
C PHE A 347 5.52 3.15 -18.63
N TYR A 348 5.73 4.11 -17.73
CA TYR A 348 7.05 4.64 -17.39
C TYR A 348 8.00 3.54 -16.92
N ASN A 349 7.53 2.67 -16.02
CA ASN A 349 8.36 1.59 -15.48
C ASN A 349 8.76 0.61 -16.61
N VAL A 350 7.87 0.31 -17.57
CA VAL A 350 8.17 -0.53 -18.73
C VAL A 350 9.16 0.16 -19.68
N ALA A 351 8.92 1.43 -20.03
CA ALA A 351 9.75 2.19 -20.96
C ALA A 351 11.19 2.34 -20.46
N ARG A 352 11.37 2.50 -19.14
CA ARG A 352 12.66 2.80 -18.51
C ARG A 352 13.42 1.57 -18.00
N ALA A 353 12.85 0.38 -18.09
CA ALA A 353 13.54 -0.85 -17.71
C ALA A 353 14.85 -0.98 -18.52
N GLU A 354 16.00 -0.91 -17.85
CA GLU A 354 17.33 -0.95 -18.51
C GLU A 354 17.54 -2.27 -19.24
N ASN A 355 17.03 -3.34 -18.63
CA ASN A 355 17.04 -4.68 -19.15
C ASN A 355 15.76 -5.40 -18.77
N GLU A 356 15.61 -6.57 -19.33
CA GLU A 356 14.45 -7.43 -19.23
C GLU A 356 14.12 -7.95 -17.82
N PHE A 357 15.05 -7.84 -16.86
CA PHE A 357 14.79 -8.20 -15.46
C PHE A 357 14.13 -7.06 -14.69
N ALA A 358 14.28 -5.81 -15.14
CA ALA A 358 13.75 -4.61 -14.48
C ALA A 358 12.26 -4.32 -14.76
N ILE A 359 11.61 -5.03 -15.69
CA ILE A 359 10.15 -4.93 -15.92
C ILE A 359 9.35 -5.56 -14.75
N LYS A 360 9.96 -6.47 -13.98
CA LYS A 360 9.29 -7.21 -12.89
C LYS A 360 8.68 -6.28 -11.81
N ASP A 361 9.29 -5.11 -11.56
CA ASP A 361 8.82 -4.09 -10.60
C ASP A 361 7.52 -3.36 -10.99
N VAL A 362 7.00 -3.56 -12.21
CA VAL A 362 5.82 -2.82 -12.73
C VAL A 362 4.50 -3.37 -12.16
N GLN A 363 4.41 -4.68 -11.90
CA GLN A 363 3.17 -5.36 -11.48
C GLN A 363 2.86 -5.24 -9.99
N GLU A 364 3.87 -5.11 -9.11
CA GLU A 364 3.70 -5.05 -7.65
C GLU A 364 2.92 -3.81 -7.15
N LYS A 365 2.56 -2.86 -8.02
CA LYS A 365 1.93 -1.57 -7.65
C LYS A 365 0.50 -1.37 -8.19
N GLY A 366 -0.15 -2.43 -8.66
CA GLY A 366 -1.57 -2.38 -9.04
C GLY A 366 -2.52 -2.02 -7.88
N PRO A 367 -3.76 -1.59 -8.16
CA PRO A 367 -4.68 -1.11 -7.13
C PRO A 367 -5.10 -2.23 -6.18
N VAL A 368 -4.80 -2.04 -4.89
CA VAL A 368 -5.25 -2.89 -3.78
C VAL A 368 -6.77 -2.70 -3.59
N SER A 369 -7.54 -3.76 -3.78
CA SER A 369 -8.91 -3.86 -3.26
C SER A 369 -8.84 -4.10 -1.76
N VAL A 370 -9.41 -3.20 -0.95
CA VAL A 370 -9.57 -3.39 0.49
C VAL A 370 -10.72 -4.38 0.73
N PRO A 371 -10.52 -5.50 1.44
CA PRO A 371 -11.63 -6.34 1.88
C PRO A 371 -12.40 -5.60 2.96
N VAL A 372 -13.71 -5.43 2.77
CA VAL A 372 -14.63 -5.04 3.83
C VAL A 372 -14.90 -6.32 4.65
N LEU A 373 -14.27 -6.43 5.82
CA LEU A 373 -14.60 -7.47 6.79
C LEU A 373 -15.97 -7.19 7.40
N ALA A 374 -16.92 -8.11 7.19
CA ALA A 374 -18.15 -8.16 7.98
C ALA A 374 -17.88 -8.89 9.31
N PRO A 375 -18.45 -8.46 10.44
CA PRO A 375 -18.27 -9.15 11.71
C PRO A 375 -19.20 -10.37 11.74
N GLY A 376 -18.62 -11.56 11.71
CA GLY A 376 -19.31 -12.82 12.00
C GLY A 376 -18.47 -13.65 12.99
N PRO A 377 -19.07 -14.24 14.04
CA PRO A 377 -18.32 -15.03 15.00
C PRO A 377 -18.04 -16.41 14.40
N VAL A 378 -16.75 -16.73 14.20
CA VAL A 378 -16.33 -18.08 13.81
C VAL A 378 -15.69 -18.75 15.02
N SER A 379 -16.26 -19.89 15.41
CA SER A 379 -15.75 -20.76 16.47
C SER A 379 -14.45 -21.44 16.03
N MET A 380 -13.41 -21.33 16.86
CA MET A 380 -12.12 -22.00 16.68
C MET A 380 -12.26 -23.53 16.83
N PRO A 381 -11.71 -24.36 15.92
CA PRO A 381 -11.57 -25.78 16.14
C PRO A 381 -10.42 -26.07 17.10
N SER A 382 -10.71 -26.84 18.15
CA SER A 382 -9.75 -27.35 19.11
C SER A 382 -8.97 -28.54 18.54
N SER A 383 -7.74 -28.32 18.09
CA SER A 383 -6.70 -29.37 18.10
C SER A 383 -5.32 -28.75 17.91
N VAL A 384 -4.53 -28.77 18.97
CA VAL A 384 -3.12 -28.37 19.01
C VAL A 384 -2.23 -29.59 18.69
N PRO A 385 -1.41 -29.56 17.64
CA PRO A 385 -0.13 -30.26 17.60
C PRO A 385 0.97 -29.19 17.72
N SER A 386 1.70 -28.92 18.81
CA SER A 386 2.43 -29.71 19.82
C SER A 386 3.58 -30.58 19.26
N SER A 387 4.82 -30.05 19.38
CA SER A 387 6.11 -30.75 19.55
C SER A 387 7.25 -30.57 18.52
N ASP A 388 7.09 -29.86 17.40
CA ASP A 388 8.07 -29.99 16.31
C ASP A 388 9.34 -29.10 16.43
N GLU A 389 9.26 -27.87 16.97
CA GLU A 389 10.44 -26.99 17.13
C GLU A 389 11.45 -27.52 18.16
N THR A 390 10.96 -27.96 19.33
CA THR A 390 11.81 -28.56 20.37
C THR A 390 12.50 -29.82 19.84
N LYS A 391 11.79 -30.64 19.06
CA LYS A 391 12.35 -31.81 18.39
C LYS A 391 13.38 -31.44 17.32
N ALA A 392 13.15 -30.39 16.54
CA ALA A 392 14.11 -29.89 15.56
C ALA A 392 15.40 -29.38 16.23
N ILE A 393 15.30 -28.66 17.35
CA ILE A 393 16.47 -28.24 18.15
C ILE A 393 17.20 -29.45 18.73
N GLU A 394 16.47 -30.44 19.27
CA GLU A 394 17.07 -31.66 19.82
C GLU A 394 17.79 -32.48 18.74
N THR A 395 17.25 -32.54 17.53
CA THR A 395 17.87 -33.16 16.34
C THR A 395 19.13 -32.40 15.92
N ALA A 396 19.07 -31.06 15.80
CA ALA A 396 20.23 -30.22 15.48
C ALA A 396 21.35 -30.36 16.52
N ILE A 397 21.00 -30.49 17.81
CA ILE A 397 21.95 -30.77 18.89
C ILE A 397 22.62 -32.14 18.69
N ALA A 398 21.87 -33.17 18.29
CA ALA A 398 22.41 -34.49 18.02
C ALA A 398 23.40 -34.47 16.83
N GLU A 399 23.10 -33.72 15.78
CA GLU A 399 24.00 -33.55 14.64
C GLU A 399 25.26 -32.74 14.98
N ALA A 400 25.12 -31.63 15.71
CA ALA A 400 26.24 -30.82 16.17
C ALA A 400 27.19 -31.64 17.06
N LYS A 401 26.64 -32.51 17.93
CA LYS A 401 27.42 -33.49 18.71
C LYS A 401 28.20 -34.45 17.81
N LYS A 402 27.57 -34.99 16.76
CA LYS A 402 28.21 -35.90 15.79
C LYS A 402 29.36 -35.21 15.04
N LYS A 403 29.20 -33.93 14.70
CA LYS A 403 30.20 -33.08 14.01
C LYS A 403 31.26 -32.48 14.95
N LYS A 404 31.14 -32.66 16.28
CA LYS A 404 32.00 -32.07 17.32
C LYS A 404 32.08 -30.53 17.26
N ASP A 405 31.00 -29.88 16.83
CA ASP A 405 30.91 -28.41 16.75
C ASP A 405 30.51 -27.83 18.12
N LEU A 406 31.51 -27.50 18.94
CA LEU A 406 31.33 -27.04 20.31
C LEU A 406 30.64 -25.66 20.41
N PRO A 407 30.98 -24.66 19.57
CA PRO A 407 30.27 -23.38 19.53
C PRO A 407 28.79 -23.53 19.18
N LEU A 408 28.46 -24.32 18.15
CA LEU A 408 27.09 -24.55 17.73
C LEU A 408 26.29 -25.28 18.83
N LEU A 409 26.91 -26.27 19.49
CA LEU A 409 26.28 -26.99 20.59
C LEU A 409 25.91 -26.08 21.77
N LYS A 410 26.76 -25.10 22.10
CA LYS A 410 26.49 -24.13 23.17
C LYS A 410 25.31 -23.24 22.80
N SER A 411 25.26 -22.76 21.55
CA SER A 411 24.17 -21.93 21.03
C SER A 411 22.84 -22.69 21.05
N LEU A 412 22.79 -23.89 20.46
CA LEU A 412 21.57 -24.69 20.35
C LEU A 412 21.02 -25.12 21.72
N LYS A 413 21.88 -25.35 22.73
CA LYS A 413 21.42 -25.67 24.09
C LYS A 413 20.77 -24.48 24.79
N ALA A 414 21.31 -23.28 24.61
CA ALA A 414 20.70 -22.06 25.14
C ALA A 414 19.33 -21.83 24.48
N GLU A 415 19.26 -22.04 23.18
CA GLU A 415 18.02 -21.91 22.40
C GLU A 415 16.97 -22.97 22.78
N LEU A 416 17.39 -24.23 23.04
CA LEU A 416 16.50 -25.27 23.57
C LEU A 416 15.89 -24.87 24.92
N ALA A 417 16.68 -24.24 25.79
CA ALA A 417 16.20 -23.79 27.10
C ALA A 417 15.16 -22.68 26.96
N VAL A 418 15.40 -21.72 26.05
CA VAL A 418 14.43 -20.64 25.75
C VAL A 418 13.14 -21.24 25.17
N SER A 419 13.24 -22.12 24.17
CA SER A 419 12.07 -22.79 23.57
C SER A 419 11.24 -23.57 24.60
N LYS A 420 11.88 -24.36 25.47
CA LYS A 420 11.19 -25.10 26.54
C LYS A 420 10.53 -24.18 27.56
N GLN A 421 11.16 -23.04 27.89
CA GLN A 421 10.56 -22.05 28.78
C GLN A 421 9.33 -21.40 28.13
N THR A 422 9.41 -21.03 26.84
CA THR A 422 8.26 -20.47 26.11
C THR A 422 7.08 -21.45 26.06
N ASP A 423 7.34 -22.74 25.81
CA ASP A 423 6.30 -23.78 25.84
C ASP A 423 5.68 -23.93 27.24
N ALA A 424 6.50 -23.87 28.30
CA ALA A 424 6.04 -23.93 29.67
C ALA A 424 5.19 -22.70 30.04
N ASP A 425 5.59 -21.50 29.62
CA ASP A 425 4.86 -20.26 29.86
C ASP A 425 3.48 -20.27 29.17
N ILE A 426 3.42 -20.69 27.90
CA ILE A 426 2.16 -20.83 27.16
C ILE A 426 1.25 -21.87 27.82
N ALA A 427 1.80 -22.99 28.29
CA ALA A 427 1.04 -24.02 29.00
C ALA A 427 0.54 -23.56 30.38
N ALA A 428 1.27 -22.65 31.04
CA ALA A 428 0.90 -22.11 32.35
C ALA A 428 -0.09 -20.93 32.27
N ALA A 429 -0.14 -20.22 31.14
CA ALA A 429 -0.99 -19.04 30.95
C ALA A 429 -2.49 -19.28 31.26
N PRO A 430 -3.13 -20.38 30.84
CA PRO A 430 -4.53 -20.65 31.17
C PRO A 430 -4.80 -20.73 32.68
N VAL A 431 -3.87 -21.31 33.45
CA VAL A 431 -4.00 -21.44 34.90
C VAL A 431 -3.89 -20.06 35.57
N LYS A 432 -2.96 -19.22 35.10
CA LYS A 432 -2.79 -17.84 35.58
C LYS A 432 -4.05 -16.99 35.30
N ILE A 433 -4.60 -17.09 34.09
CA ILE A 433 -5.82 -16.36 33.69
C ILE A 433 -7.02 -16.80 34.54
N GLU A 434 -7.19 -18.11 34.75
CA GLU A 434 -8.30 -18.65 35.55
C GLU A 434 -8.21 -18.21 37.01
N ASP A 435 -7.00 -18.16 37.59
CA ASP A 435 -6.79 -17.68 38.95
C ASP A 435 -7.12 -16.18 39.07
N LEU A 436 -6.71 -15.36 38.10
CA LEU A 436 -7.06 -13.95 38.06
C LEU A 436 -8.57 -13.73 37.90
N LYS A 437 -9.26 -14.55 37.10
CA LYS A 437 -10.72 -14.50 36.96
C LYS A 437 -11.44 -14.84 38.27
N ARG A 438 -10.96 -15.85 39.02
CA ARG A 438 -11.50 -16.15 40.35
C ARG A 438 -11.29 -15.01 41.35
N GLN A 439 -10.13 -14.36 41.32
CA GLN A 439 -9.86 -13.20 42.15
C GLN A 439 -10.78 -12.04 41.77
N LEU A 440 -11.04 -11.84 40.47
CA LEU A 440 -11.95 -10.83 39.96
C LEU A 440 -13.39 -11.08 40.41
N ASP A 441 -13.87 -12.33 40.30
CA ASP A 441 -15.21 -12.72 40.77
C ASP A 441 -15.37 -12.47 42.29
N ALA A 442 -14.36 -12.81 43.09
CA ALA A 442 -14.37 -12.53 44.53
C ALA A 442 -14.37 -11.03 44.85
N ALA A 443 -13.68 -10.21 44.04
CA ALA A 443 -13.69 -8.76 44.18
C ALA A 443 -15.07 -8.16 43.84
N TRP A 444 -15.75 -8.69 42.81
CA TRP A 444 -17.14 -8.35 42.47
C TRP A 444 -18.11 -8.67 43.61
N GLU A 445 -17.96 -9.84 44.26
CA GLU A 445 -18.76 -10.21 45.43
C GLU A 445 -18.49 -9.31 46.64
N GLY A 446 -17.25 -8.81 46.77
CA GLY A 446 -16.81 -7.92 47.84
C GLY A 446 -17.14 -6.44 47.64
N GLY A 447 -17.47 -6.02 46.40
CA GLY A 447 -17.78 -4.62 46.07
C GLY A 447 -16.58 -3.67 46.11
N ASP A 448 -15.36 -4.17 45.93
CA ASP A 448 -14.14 -3.36 45.90
C ASP A 448 -13.85 -2.87 44.47
N GLU A 449 -14.38 -1.69 44.13
CA GLU A 449 -14.30 -1.12 42.77
C GLU A 449 -12.86 -0.93 42.28
N ASP A 450 -11.94 -0.49 43.14
CA ASP A 450 -10.53 -0.27 42.79
C ASP A 450 -9.82 -1.61 42.49
N LEU A 451 -10.13 -2.65 43.27
CA LEU A 451 -9.59 -3.99 43.05
C LEU A 451 -10.16 -4.64 41.78
N ILE A 452 -11.44 -4.41 41.48
CA ILE A 452 -12.10 -4.88 40.26
C ILE A 452 -11.41 -4.29 39.02
N GLU A 453 -11.23 -2.97 38.96
CA GLU A 453 -10.60 -2.30 37.82
C GLU A 453 -9.17 -2.82 37.60
N ARG A 454 -8.40 -2.97 38.68
CA ARG A 454 -7.04 -3.51 38.61
C ARG A 454 -6.99 -4.96 38.13
N LEU A 455 -7.86 -5.82 38.64
CA LEU A 455 -7.89 -7.24 38.25
C LEU A 455 -8.40 -7.42 36.82
N GLN A 456 -9.35 -6.60 36.36
CA GLN A 456 -9.77 -6.58 34.95
C GLN A 456 -8.61 -6.28 34.01
N GLY A 457 -7.83 -5.22 34.29
CA GLY A 457 -6.65 -4.89 33.49
C GLY A 457 -5.60 -6.02 33.46
N LEU A 458 -5.38 -6.71 34.59
CA LEU A 458 -4.46 -7.85 34.66
C LEU A 458 -4.95 -9.10 33.90
N VAL A 459 -6.27 -9.33 33.87
CA VAL A 459 -6.87 -10.41 33.07
C VAL A 459 -6.70 -10.10 31.59
N GLU A 460 -7.00 -8.87 31.15
CA GLU A 460 -6.84 -8.43 29.77
C GLU A 460 -5.38 -8.53 29.31
N GLU A 461 -4.44 -8.01 30.09
CA GLU A 461 -3.00 -8.08 29.79
C GLU A 461 -2.51 -9.54 29.66
N ALA A 462 -2.95 -10.43 30.56
CA ALA A 462 -2.58 -11.84 30.51
C ALA A 462 -3.19 -12.59 29.32
N GLU A 463 -4.41 -12.22 28.90
CA GLU A 463 -5.05 -12.76 27.70
C GLU A 463 -4.36 -12.27 26.42
N GLU A 464 -4.00 -10.99 26.34
CA GLU A 464 -3.24 -10.41 25.22
C GLU A 464 -1.85 -11.04 25.08
N GLU A 465 -1.10 -11.16 26.19
CA GLU A 465 0.24 -11.75 26.19
C GLU A 465 0.20 -13.22 25.70
N LYS A 466 -0.83 -13.97 26.12
CA LYS A 466 -1.05 -15.34 25.65
C LYS A 466 -1.29 -15.39 24.14
N ILE A 467 -2.16 -14.51 23.62
CA ILE A 467 -2.48 -14.42 22.19
C ILE A 467 -1.23 -14.07 21.38
N GLU A 468 -0.46 -13.06 21.80
CA GLU A 468 0.76 -12.63 21.11
C GLU A 468 1.80 -13.76 21.05
N ARG A 469 2.03 -14.45 22.17
CA ARG A 469 2.97 -15.58 22.24
C ARG A 469 2.53 -16.76 21.36
N GLU A 470 1.24 -17.06 21.31
CA GLU A 470 0.69 -18.09 20.42
C GLU A 470 0.85 -17.70 18.94
N GLN A 471 0.64 -16.43 18.59
CA GLN A 471 0.84 -15.93 17.22
C GLN A 471 2.31 -15.97 16.80
N LEU A 472 3.24 -15.50 17.64
CA LEU A 472 4.69 -15.57 17.38
C LEU A 472 5.16 -17.01 17.20
N ARG A 473 4.59 -17.96 17.95
CA ARG A 473 4.86 -19.39 17.78
C ARG A 473 4.38 -19.89 16.41
N LYS A 474 3.19 -19.49 15.97
CA LYS A 474 2.63 -19.89 14.67
C LYS A 474 3.49 -19.45 13.48
N LEU A 475 4.24 -18.36 13.60
CA LEU A 475 5.02 -17.79 12.49
C LEU A 475 6.35 -18.49 12.19
N LYS A 476 6.87 -19.35 13.06
CA LYS A 476 8.20 -19.98 12.86
C LYS A 476 8.15 -21.18 11.92
N ARG A 477 9.06 -21.24 10.96
CA ARG A 477 9.21 -22.34 9.98
C ARG A 477 10.59 -23.00 10.05
N THR A 478 10.64 -24.28 9.71
CA THR A 478 11.80 -25.17 9.69
C THR A 478 11.83 -25.99 8.39
N ASP A 479 12.92 -26.71 8.12
CA ASP A 479 13.01 -27.60 6.95
C ASP A 479 11.92 -28.68 6.94
N ASP A 480 11.44 -29.11 8.12
CA ASP A 480 10.45 -30.17 8.26
C ASP A 480 9.05 -29.74 7.76
N ASP A 481 8.70 -28.46 7.93
CA ASP A 481 7.33 -27.97 7.68
C ASP A 481 7.23 -26.93 6.56
N ILE A 482 8.30 -26.25 6.16
CA ILE A 482 8.25 -25.14 5.19
C ILE A 482 7.63 -25.55 3.84
N HIS A 483 7.95 -26.74 3.33
CA HIS A 483 7.38 -27.24 2.07
C HIS A 483 5.89 -27.54 2.17
N THR A 484 5.47 -28.11 3.31
CA THR A 484 4.06 -28.40 3.57
C THR A 484 3.29 -27.11 3.75
N ALA A 485 3.84 -26.15 4.51
CA ALA A 485 3.24 -24.85 4.74
C ALA A 485 3.06 -24.07 3.44
N VAL A 486 4.10 -23.99 2.60
CA VAL A 486 4.00 -23.35 1.27
C VAL A 486 2.97 -24.05 0.38
N LYS A 487 2.97 -25.38 0.33
CA LYS A 487 2.01 -26.13 -0.48
C LYS A 487 0.56 -25.93 -0.03
N GLU A 488 0.33 -25.87 1.28
CA GLU A 488 -1.00 -25.58 1.85
C GLU A 488 -1.40 -24.13 1.57
N TRP A 489 -0.47 -23.18 1.70
CA TRP A 489 -0.70 -21.77 1.36
C TRP A 489 -1.09 -21.57 -0.11
N LEU A 490 -0.42 -22.28 -1.02
CA LEU A 490 -0.74 -22.21 -2.45
C LEU A 490 -2.08 -22.85 -2.82
N LYS A 491 -2.52 -23.82 -2.02
CA LYS A 491 -3.80 -24.49 -2.22
C LYS A 491 -4.97 -23.66 -1.68
N ASP A 492 -4.80 -23.06 -0.51
CA ASP A 492 -5.80 -22.26 0.19
C ASP A 492 -5.09 -21.33 1.19
N SER A 493 -4.91 -20.07 0.79
CA SER A 493 -4.19 -19.08 1.60
C SER A 493 -4.93 -18.72 2.88
N GLU A 494 -6.26 -18.74 2.88
CA GLU A 494 -7.08 -18.41 4.06
C GLU A 494 -6.91 -19.48 5.14
N SER A 495 -7.09 -20.76 4.77
CA SER A 495 -6.86 -21.88 5.69
C SER A 495 -5.40 -21.97 6.16
N ALA A 496 -4.44 -21.62 5.30
CA ALA A 496 -3.03 -21.62 5.64
C ALA A 496 -2.64 -20.46 6.56
N GLU A 497 -3.24 -19.28 6.39
CA GLU A 497 -3.05 -18.14 7.29
C GLU A 497 -3.55 -18.44 8.70
N ASP A 498 -4.70 -19.10 8.85
CA ASP A 498 -5.21 -19.52 10.15
C ASP A 498 -4.26 -20.50 10.88
N LYS A 499 -3.61 -21.38 10.10
CA LYS A 499 -2.75 -22.46 10.60
C LYS A 499 -1.31 -22.02 10.85
N TYR A 500 -0.74 -21.22 9.96
CA TYR A 500 0.68 -20.88 9.93
C TYR A 500 0.98 -19.39 10.14
N GLY A 501 -0.06 -18.55 10.21
CA GLY A 501 0.05 -17.10 10.13
C GLY A 501 0.41 -16.62 8.72
N HIS A 502 0.31 -15.32 8.46
CA HIS A 502 0.51 -14.79 7.11
C HIS A 502 1.96 -15.01 6.62
N ILE A 503 2.13 -15.51 5.39
CA ILE A 503 3.43 -15.96 4.84
C ILE A 503 4.53 -14.91 4.88
N ARG A 504 4.18 -13.63 4.66
CA ARG A 504 5.07 -12.46 4.81
C ARG A 504 5.78 -12.38 6.17
N TYR A 505 5.16 -12.89 7.23
CA TYR A 505 5.67 -12.82 8.60
C TYR A 505 6.32 -14.13 9.05
N TRP A 506 6.44 -15.13 8.16
CA TRP A 506 7.09 -16.37 8.52
C TRP A 506 8.56 -16.16 8.86
N ASN A 507 8.95 -16.59 10.06
CA ASN A 507 10.33 -16.60 10.48
C ASN A 507 11.00 -17.89 9.98
N VAL A 508 11.79 -17.77 8.92
CA VAL A 508 12.41 -18.88 8.19
C VAL A 508 13.89 -19.08 8.54
N TYR A 509 14.40 -18.47 9.61
CA TYR A 509 15.82 -18.52 9.96
C TYR A 509 16.40 -19.94 10.17
N ARG A 510 15.54 -20.94 10.40
CA ARG A 510 15.86 -22.36 10.59
C ARG A 510 15.70 -23.22 9.35
N VAL A 511 15.21 -22.65 8.26
CA VAL A 511 15.12 -23.33 6.98
C VAL A 511 16.51 -23.31 6.36
N THR A 512 17.17 -24.47 6.31
CA THR A 512 18.49 -24.63 5.71
C THR A 512 18.43 -24.86 4.21
N SER A 513 17.28 -25.31 3.68
CA SER A 513 17.05 -25.44 2.25
C SER A 513 15.71 -24.82 1.82
N MET A 514 15.79 -23.84 0.93
CA MET A 514 14.64 -23.24 0.24
C MET A 514 14.46 -23.80 -1.18
N GLU A 515 15.25 -24.81 -1.56
CA GLU A 515 15.23 -25.36 -2.89
C GLU A 515 13.87 -25.98 -3.19
N GLU A 516 13.37 -25.78 -4.41
CA GLU A 516 12.14 -26.40 -4.91
C GLU A 516 10.82 -26.08 -4.19
N LEU A 517 10.80 -25.18 -3.20
CA LEU A 517 9.57 -24.77 -2.49
C LEU A 517 8.41 -24.40 -3.42
N PHE A 518 8.74 -23.84 -4.58
CA PHE A 518 7.81 -23.36 -5.58
C PHE A 518 8.00 -24.00 -6.96
N TYR A 519 8.79 -25.08 -7.07
CA TYR A 519 9.26 -25.59 -8.36
C TYR A 519 8.19 -26.32 -9.20
N PHE A 520 7.14 -26.83 -8.56
CA PHE A 520 6.08 -27.60 -9.21
C PHE A 520 4.82 -26.80 -9.55
N GLU A 521 4.74 -25.53 -9.15
CA GLU A 521 3.51 -24.74 -9.26
C GLU A 521 3.60 -23.68 -10.36
N ASP A 522 2.44 -23.32 -10.91
CA ASP A 522 2.32 -22.31 -11.97
C ASP A 522 2.96 -20.99 -11.48
N PRO A 523 3.87 -20.34 -12.23
CA PRO A 523 4.51 -19.10 -11.80
C PRO A 523 3.54 -17.96 -11.46
N ILE A 524 2.27 -18.04 -11.85
CA ILE A 524 1.21 -17.12 -11.38
C ILE A 524 0.91 -17.31 -9.88
N ILE A 525 0.89 -18.55 -9.40
CA ILE A 525 0.56 -18.94 -8.02
C ILE A 525 1.67 -18.55 -7.03
N ILE A 526 2.93 -18.59 -7.48
CA ILE A 526 4.12 -18.14 -6.72
C ILE A 526 4.12 -16.62 -6.51
N TYR A 527 3.44 -15.85 -7.37
CA TYR A 527 3.45 -14.38 -7.39
C TYR A 527 2.45 -13.73 -6.41
N TYR A 528 1.57 -14.51 -5.76
CA TYR A 528 0.60 -14.05 -4.75
C TYR A 528 0.94 -14.47 -3.30
N ILE A 529 2.04 -15.22 -3.13
CA ILE A 529 2.72 -15.44 -1.84
C ILE A 529 3.62 -14.24 -1.54
#